data_AF-A0A258JXV6-F1
#
_entry.id   AF-A0A258JXV6-F1
#
_cell.length_a   1.000
_cell.length_b   1.000
_cell.length_c   1.000
_cell.angle_alpha   90.00
_cell.angle_beta   90.00
_cell.angle_gamma   90.00
#
_symmetry.space_group_name_H-M   'P 1'
#
loop_
_entity.id
_entity.type
_entity.pdbx_description
1 polymer ?
#
loop_
_entity_poly.entity_id
_entity_poly.type
_entity_poly.pdbx_seq_one_letter_code
_entity_poly.pdbx_strand_id
1 'polypeptide(L)'
;MAPIMFIALVFFLLLGYPVAFALAANGLIFGLIGIELGLFRPDFLQALPERVYGTMNNEVLLAVPFFTFMGLILERSGMAEDLLDTIGQVFGSIRGGLAYAVIFVGALLAATTGVVAASVISMGLISLPIMLRYGYDRRVASGVIAASGT
;
A
#
# COMPACT_ATOMS: atom_id res chain seq x y z
N MET A 1 33.02 1.69 13.94
CA MET A 1 31.62 1.32 14.26
C MET A 1 30.76 1.10 13.02
N ALA A 2 30.74 2.02 12.04
CA ALA A 2 29.82 1.95 10.89
C ALA A 2 29.83 0.62 10.07
N PRO A 3 30.98 -0.02 9.75
CA PRO A 3 30.97 -1.29 9.02
C PRO A 3 30.34 -2.44 9.83
N ILE A 4 30.57 -2.44 11.14
CA ILE A 4 30.06 -3.46 12.07
C ILE A 4 28.55 -3.29 12.27
N MET A 5 28.06 -2.04 12.35
CA MET A 5 26.63 -1.71 12.38
C MET A 5 25.89 -2.20 11.14
N PHE A 6 26.51 -2.08 9.97
CA PHE A 6 25.93 -2.50 8.71
C PHE A 6 25.84 -4.02 8.60
N ILE A 7 26.92 -4.73 8.98
CA ILE A 7 26.93 -6.20 8.99
C ILE A 7 25.91 -6.76 9.99
N ALA A 8 25.80 -6.16 11.17
CA ALA A 8 24.80 -6.56 12.17
C ALA A 8 23.37 -6.35 11.68
N LEU A 9 23.09 -5.24 10.98
CA LEU A 9 21.79 -5.01 10.36
C LEU A 9 21.46 -6.07 9.31
N VAL A 10 22.40 -6.39 8.42
CA VAL A 10 22.22 -7.44 7.40
C VAL A 10 21.89 -8.77 8.08
N PHE A 11 22.58 -9.13 9.16
CA PHE A 11 22.29 -10.33 9.91
C PHE A 11 20.87 -10.32 10.50
N PHE A 12 20.43 -9.22 11.13
CA PHE A 12 19.06 -9.09 11.65
C PHE A 12 17.99 -9.22 10.57
N LEU A 13 18.23 -8.70 9.37
CA LEU A 13 17.31 -8.84 8.23
C LEU A 13 17.23 -10.27 7.73
N LEU A 14 18.35 -11.01 7.73
CA LEU A 14 18.38 -12.42 7.32
C LEU A 14 17.64 -13.34 8.29
N LEU A 15 17.45 -12.94 9.56
CA LEU A 15 16.59 -13.66 10.50
C LEU A 15 15.08 -13.59 10.14
N GLY A 16 14.70 -12.79 9.13
CA GLY A 16 13.31 -12.65 8.70
C GLY A 16 12.44 -11.83 9.66
N TYR A 17 13.06 -11.11 10.61
CA TYR A 17 12.36 -10.23 11.53
C TYR A 17 11.87 -8.97 10.79
N PRO A 18 10.71 -8.37 11.15
CA PRO A 18 10.23 -7.19 10.46
C PRO A 18 11.25 -6.05 10.48
N VAL A 19 11.47 -5.44 9.32
CA VAL A 19 12.55 -4.48 9.04
C VAL A 19 12.58 -3.33 10.06
N ALA A 20 11.41 -2.83 10.48
CA ALA A 20 11.29 -1.75 11.45
C ALA A 20 11.96 -2.09 12.80
N PHE A 21 11.73 -3.31 13.31
CA PHE A 21 12.32 -3.76 14.56
C PHE A 21 13.81 -4.06 14.41
N ALA A 22 14.23 -4.59 13.26
CA ALA A 22 15.65 -4.82 12.95
C ALA A 22 16.44 -3.50 12.94
N LEU A 23 15.91 -2.46 12.32
CA LEU A 23 16.51 -1.11 12.28
C LEU A 23 16.54 -0.48 13.68
N ALA A 24 15.44 -0.56 14.44
CA ALA A 24 15.35 -0.01 15.78
C ALA A 24 16.32 -0.71 16.75
N ALA A 25 16.35 -2.04 16.76
CA ALA A 25 17.25 -2.82 17.61
C ALA A 25 18.72 -2.55 17.27
N ASN A 26 19.09 -2.57 15.98
CA ASN A 26 20.45 -2.26 15.55
C ASN A 26 20.85 -0.82 15.93
N GLY A 27 19.96 0.15 15.73
CA GLY A 27 20.21 1.54 16.13
C GLY A 27 20.41 1.72 17.64
N LEU A 28 19.56 1.10 18.46
CA LEU A 28 19.65 1.17 19.92
C LEU A 28 20.88 0.45 20.48
N ILE A 29 21.17 -0.77 20.00
CA ILE A 29 22.32 -1.56 20.46
C ILE A 29 23.63 -0.80 20.23
N PHE A 30 23.84 -0.29 19.02
CA PHE A 30 25.06 0.45 18.72
C PHE A 30 25.07 1.87 19.31
N GLY A 31 23.89 2.46 19.56
CA GLY A 31 23.75 3.68 20.35
C GLY A 31 24.27 3.48 21.78
N LEU A 32 23.85 2.41 22.46
CA LEU A 32 24.30 2.05 23.81
C LEU A 32 25.80 1.73 23.86
N ILE A 33 26.30 0.92 22.92
CA ILE A 33 27.73 0.61 22.84
C ILE A 33 28.56 1.88 22.61
N GLY A 34 28.07 2.80 21.79
CA GLY A 34 28.74 4.07 21.55
C GLY A 34 28.74 5.02 22.78
N ILE A 35 27.73 4.93 23.65
CA ILE A 35 27.70 5.66 24.93
C ILE A 35 28.72 5.05 25.91
N GLU A 36 28.77 3.73 26.03
CA GLU A 36 29.71 3.02 26.90
C GLU A 36 31.18 3.25 26.51
N LEU A 37 31.45 3.35 25.20
CA LEU A 37 32.78 3.68 24.67
C LEU A 37 33.12 5.18 24.73
N GLY A 38 32.23 6.03 25.29
CA GLY A 38 32.43 7.47 25.41
C GLY A 38 32.37 8.25 24.09
N LEU A 39 31.93 7.60 22.99
CA LEU A 39 31.80 8.22 21.66
C LEU A 39 30.55 9.10 21.55
N PHE A 40 29.53 8.83 22.37
CA PHE A 40 28.28 9.60 22.45
C PHE A 40 27.97 10.01 23.88
N ARG A 41 27.33 11.17 24.04
CA ARG A 41 26.77 11.60 25.33
C ARG A 41 25.42 10.91 25.53
N PRO A 42 25.06 10.50 26.76
CA PRO A 42 23.75 9.90 27.06
C PRO A 42 22.57 10.78 26.62
N ASP A 43 22.77 12.11 26.64
CA ASP A 43 21.79 13.11 26.18
C ASP A 43 21.39 12.92 24.71
N PHE A 44 22.22 12.28 23.89
CA PHE A 44 21.93 12.01 22.48
C PHE A 44 20.70 11.10 22.30
N LEU A 45 20.39 10.24 23.28
CA LEU A 45 19.18 9.41 23.26
C LEU A 45 17.90 10.23 23.47
N GLN A 46 17.98 11.43 24.06
CA GLN A 46 16.83 12.32 24.23
C GLN A 46 16.35 12.90 22.89
N ALA A 47 17.18 12.85 21.84
CA ALA A 47 16.76 13.21 20.49
C ALA A 47 15.87 12.14 19.83
N LEU A 48 15.79 10.92 20.37
CA LEU A 48 14.96 9.85 19.80
C LEU A 48 13.45 10.18 19.89
N PRO A 49 12.89 10.58 21.05
CA PRO A 49 11.51 11.07 21.12
C PRO A 49 11.20 12.18 20.11
N GLU A 50 12.08 13.20 19.99
CA GLU A 50 11.89 14.29 19.04
C GLU A 50 11.89 13.80 17.58
N ARG A 51 12.76 12.85 17.22
CA ARG A 51 12.78 12.24 15.88
C ARG A 51 11.51 11.45 15.58
N VAL A 52 11.00 10.70 16.56
CA VAL A 52 9.74 9.95 16.44
C VAL A 52 8.58 10.92 16.25
N TYR A 53 8.50 11.95 17.10
CA TYR A 53 7.44 12.96 17.04
C TYR A 53 7.50 13.79 15.74
N GLY A 54 8.69 14.13 15.27
CA GLY A 54 8.90 14.76 13.97
C GLY A 54 8.44 13.89 12.80
N THR A 55 8.61 12.58 12.90
CA THR A 55 8.09 11.64 11.89
C THR A 55 6.57 11.54 11.93
N MET A 56 5.96 11.58 13.12
CA MET A 56 4.49 11.58 13.28
C MET A 56 3.84 12.87 12.76
N ASN A 57 4.52 14.01 12.88
CA ASN A 57 4.07 15.30 12.34
C ASN A 57 4.35 15.46 10.83
N ASN A 58 4.70 14.38 10.13
CA ASN A 58 4.95 14.45 8.71
C ASN A 58 3.64 14.68 7.94
N GLU A 59 3.58 15.78 7.19
CA GLU A 59 2.42 16.16 6.36
C GLU A 59 2.06 15.06 5.33
N VAL A 60 3.02 14.24 4.91
CA VAL A 60 2.78 13.10 4.02
C VAL A 60 1.88 12.04 4.69
N LEU A 61 1.95 11.89 6.02
CA LEU A 61 1.07 10.96 6.74
C LEU A 61 -0.38 11.42 6.74
N LEU A 62 -0.65 12.73 6.57
CA LEU A 62 -2.02 13.23 6.35
C LEU A 62 -2.60 12.77 5.01
N ALA A 63 -1.76 12.43 4.03
CA ALA A 63 -2.24 11.94 2.75
C ALA A 63 -3.03 10.62 2.89
N VAL A 64 -2.65 9.75 3.84
CA VAL A 64 -3.32 8.45 4.07
C VAL A 64 -4.82 8.61 4.41
N PRO A 65 -5.22 9.37 5.45
CA PRO A 65 -6.63 9.57 5.76
C PRO A 65 -7.36 10.36 4.66
N PHE A 66 -6.72 11.34 4.02
CA PHE A 66 -7.35 12.09 2.94
C PHE A 66 -7.62 11.25 1.69
N PHE A 67 -6.68 10.38 1.28
CA PHE A 67 -6.89 9.45 0.18
C PHE A 67 -7.92 8.38 0.52
N THR A 68 -7.92 7.88 1.76
CA THR A 68 -8.94 6.94 2.23
C THR A 68 -10.32 7.59 2.22
N PHE A 69 -10.43 8.84 2.67
CA PHE A 69 -11.67 9.61 2.69
C PHE A 69 -12.19 9.90 1.28
N MET A 70 -11.32 10.37 0.38
CA MET A 70 -11.65 10.58 -1.03
C MET A 70 -12.12 9.27 -1.68
N GLY A 71 -11.41 8.16 -1.44
CA GLY A 71 -11.79 6.85 -1.94
C GLY A 71 -13.17 6.41 -1.47
N LEU A 72 -13.46 6.60 -0.18
CA LEU A 72 -14.78 6.31 0.39
C LEU A 72 -15.88 7.20 -0.21
N ILE A 73 -15.60 8.48 -0.46
CA ILE A 73 -16.55 9.38 -1.14
C ILE A 73 -16.85 8.87 -2.55
N LEU A 74 -15.81 8.52 -3.33
CA LEU A 74 -15.96 8.01 -4.70
C LEU A 74 -16.74 6.69 -4.76
N GLU A 75 -16.54 5.82 -3.77
CA GLU A 75 -17.30 4.57 -3.64
C GLU A 75 -18.76 4.83 -3.28
N ARG A 76 -19.02 5.71 -2.29
CA ARG A 76 -20.39 5.97 -1.80
C ARG A 76 -21.22 6.88 -2.70
N SER A 77 -20.59 7.65 -3.58
CA SER A 77 -21.30 8.52 -4.53
C SER A 77 -21.85 7.76 -5.76
N GLY A 78 -21.49 6.49 -5.95
CA GLY A 78 -21.85 5.72 -7.15
C GLY A 78 -21.02 6.07 -8.40
N MET A 79 -20.15 7.09 -8.32
CA MET A 79 -19.31 7.50 -9.45
C MET A 79 -18.41 6.38 -9.96
N ALA A 80 -17.91 5.53 -9.07
CA ALA A 80 -17.08 4.39 -9.46
C ALA A 80 -17.85 3.36 -10.31
N GLU A 81 -19.13 3.16 -10.03
CA GLU A 81 -20.01 2.25 -10.77
C GLU A 81 -20.38 2.85 -12.14
N ASP A 82 -20.77 4.12 -12.18
CA ASP A 82 -21.06 4.84 -13.44
C ASP A 82 -19.85 4.88 -14.39
N LEU A 83 -18.64 5.06 -13.84
CA LEU A 83 -17.40 5.00 -14.61
C LEU A 83 -17.16 3.60 -15.20
N LEU A 84 -17.44 2.53 -14.45
CA LEU A 84 -17.30 1.16 -14.92
C LEU A 84 -18.29 0.82 -16.02
N ASP A 85 -19.55 1.22 -15.88
CA ASP A 85 -20.57 1.00 -16.90
C ASP A 85 -20.24 1.77 -18.19
N THR A 86 -19.81 3.03 -18.07
CA THR A 86 -19.42 3.85 -19.22
C THR A 86 -18.22 3.25 -19.95
N ILE A 87 -17.19 2.84 -19.21
CA ILE A 87 -15.97 2.25 -19.80
C ILE A 87 -16.28 0.85 -20.36
N GLY A 88 -17.14 0.07 -19.70
CA GLY A 88 -17.65 -1.20 -20.21
C GLY A 88 -18.36 -1.05 -21.56
N GLN A 89 -19.13 0.02 -21.75
CA GLN A 89 -19.76 0.34 -23.05
C GLN A 89 -18.73 0.75 -24.11
N VAL A 90 -17.71 1.53 -23.74
CA VAL A 90 -16.63 1.96 -24.65
C VAL A 90 -15.84 0.76 -25.18
N PHE A 91 -15.51 -0.21 -24.31
CA PHE A 91 -14.76 -1.40 -24.70
C PHE A 91 -15.63 -2.57 -25.16
N GLY A 92 -16.97 -2.47 -25.10
CA GLY A 92 -17.91 -3.57 -25.43
C GLY A 92 -17.82 -4.09 -26.87
N SER A 93 -17.25 -3.31 -27.80
CA SER A 93 -17.03 -3.71 -29.20
C SER A 93 -15.82 -4.63 -29.40
N ILE A 94 -14.94 -4.76 -28.40
CA ILE A 94 -13.71 -5.55 -28.48
C ILE A 94 -13.89 -6.90 -27.77
N ARG A 95 -13.44 -7.99 -28.39
CA ARG A 95 -13.36 -9.30 -27.74
C ARG A 95 -12.44 -9.22 -26.52
N GLY A 96 -12.96 -9.44 -25.32
CA GLY A 96 -12.20 -9.25 -24.09
C GLY A 96 -12.34 -7.85 -23.46
N GLY A 97 -13.09 -6.94 -24.07
CA GLY A 97 -13.14 -5.52 -23.71
C GLY A 97 -13.52 -5.25 -22.25
N LEU A 98 -14.43 -6.06 -21.70
CA LEU A 98 -14.84 -5.94 -20.30
C LEU A 98 -13.70 -6.26 -19.32
N ALA A 99 -12.81 -7.21 -19.64
CA ALA A 99 -11.64 -7.49 -18.81
C ALA A 99 -10.63 -6.33 -18.85
N TYR A 100 -10.41 -5.72 -20.02
CA TYR A 100 -9.57 -4.53 -20.15
C TYR A 100 -10.13 -3.33 -19.38
N ALA A 101 -11.46 -3.14 -19.40
CA ALA A 101 -12.13 -2.12 -18.62
C ALA A 101 -11.89 -2.29 -17.11
N VAL A 102 -12.01 -3.52 -16.59
CA VAL A 102 -11.76 -3.83 -15.17
C VAL A 102 -10.30 -3.57 -14.79
N ILE A 103 -9.33 -3.90 -15.65
CA ILE A 103 -7.91 -3.62 -15.40
C ILE A 103 -7.66 -2.12 -15.35
N PHE A 104 -8.17 -1.38 -16.34
CA PHE A 104 -7.91 0.05 -16.47
C PHE A 104 -8.56 0.84 -15.32
N VAL A 105 -9.82 0.54 -15.00
CA VAL A 105 -10.54 1.21 -13.92
C VAL A 105 -10.01 0.78 -12.55
N GLY A 106 -9.71 -0.51 -12.38
CA GLY A 106 -9.07 -1.03 -11.17
C GLY A 106 -7.75 -0.31 -10.88
N ALA A 107 -6.91 -0.14 -11.90
CA ALA A 107 -5.66 0.62 -11.77
C ALA A 107 -5.89 2.10 -11.42
N LEU A 108 -6.88 2.75 -12.04
CA LEU A 108 -7.19 4.16 -11.79
C LEU A 108 -7.74 4.38 -10.37
N LEU A 109 -8.61 3.47 -9.90
CA LEU A 109 -9.16 3.49 -8.55
C LEU A 109 -8.10 3.15 -7.51
N ALA A 110 -7.24 2.16 -7.77
CA ALA A 110 -6.14 1.81 -6.88
C ALA A 110 -5.14 2.96 -6.74
N ALA A 111 -4.79 3.63 -7.85
CA ALA A 111 -3.89 4.78 -7.85
C ALA A 111 -4.45 5.98 -7.07
N THR A 112 -5.76 6.17 -7.03
CA THR A 112 -6.41 7.30 -6.36
C THR A 112 -6.75 7.00 -4.89
N THR A 113 -7.19 5.79 -4.57
CA THR A 113 -7.57 5.41 -3.20
C THR A 113 -6.38 4.99 -2.32
N GLY A 114 -5.28 4.50 -2.91
CA GLY A 114 -4.09 4.09 -2.17
C GLY A 114 -4.27 2.87 -1.25
N VAL A 115 -5.44 2.19 -1.30
CA VAL A 115 -5.78 1.03 -0.46
C VAL A 115 -6.19 -0.15 -1.33
N VAL A 116 -5.19 -0.98 -1.68
CA VAL A 116 -5.31 -2.17 -2.54
C VAL A 116 -6.49 -3.08 -2.13
N ALA A 117 -6.65 -3.37 -0.84
CA ALA A 117 -7.67 -4.32 -0.37
C ALA A 117 -9.11 -3.83 -0.58
N ALA A 118 -9.37 -2.54 -0.38
CA ALA A 118 -10.71 -1.97 -0.54
C ALA A 118 -11.12 -1.97 -2.01
N SER A 119 -10.22 -1.55 -2.91
CA SER A 119 -10.48 -1.49 -4.34
C SER A 119 -10.82 -2.86 -4.94
N VAL A 120 -10.11 -3.93 -4.54
CA VAL A 120 -10.39 -5.31 -5.01
C VAL A 120 -11.77 -5.79 -4.55
N ILE A 121 -12.17 -5.48 -3.32
CA ILE A 121 -13.47 -5.91 -2.78
C ILE A 121 -14.62 -5.21 -3.52
N SER A 122 -14.56 -3.89 -3.68
CA SER A 122 -15.59 -3.12 -4.37
C SER A 122 -15.66 -3.51 -5.86
N MET A 123 -14.50 -3.66 -6.52
CA MET A 123 -14.42 -4.21 -7.88
C MET A 123 -15.03 -5.61 -7.95
N GLY A 124 -14.72 -6.50 -7.00
CA GLY A 124 -15.27 -7.85 -6.95
C GLY A 124 -16.79 -7.89 -6.83
N LEU A 125 -17.38 -7.01 -6.02
CA LEU A 125 -18.82 -6.94 -5.83
C LEU A 125 -19.55 -6.42 -7.08
N ILE A 126 -18.97 -5.44 -7.77
CA ILE A 126 -19.60 -4.79 -8.93
C ILE A 126 -19.31 -5.55 -10.23
N SER A 127 -18.03 -5.83 -10.51
CA SER A 127 -17.59 -6.34 -11.82
C SER A 127 -17.76 -7.85 -12.00
N LEU A 128 -17.67 -8.66 -10.93
CA LEU A 128 -17.84 -10.11 -11.02
C LEU A 128 -19.22 -10.53 -11.56
N PRO A 129 -20.37 -10.03 -11.04
CA PRO A 129 -21.68 -10.39 -11.58
C PRO A 129 -21.85 -9.94 -13.03
N ILE A 130 -21.28 -8.79 -13.42
CA ILE A 130 -21.34 -8.28 -14.79
C ILE A 130 -20.52 -9.18 -15.73
N MET A 131 -19.27 -9.52 -15.37
CA MET A 131 -18.42 -10.41 -16.18
C MET A 131 -19.05 -11.78 -16.40
N LEU A 132 -19.70 -12.35 -15.38
CA LEU A 132 -20.40 -13.64 -15.48
C LEU A 132 -21.62 -13.55 -16.40
N ARG A 133 -22.38 -12.45 -16.37
CA ARG A 133 -23.51 -12.22 -17.31
C ARG A 133 -23.05 -12.14 -18.76
N TYR A 134 -21.86 -11.61 -19.01
CA TYR A 134 -21.24 -11.56 -20.33
C TYR A 134 -20.52 -12.86 -20.75
N GLY A 135 -20.65 -13.94 -19.96
CA GLY A 135 -20.15 -15.27 -20.31
C GLY A 135 -18.66 -15.48 -20.05
N TYR A 136 -18.00 -14.64 -19.24
CA TYR A 136 -16.62 -14.91 -18.82
C TYR A 136 -16.54 -16.12 -17.90
N ASP A 137 -15.48 -16.91 -18.06
CA ASP A 137 -15.14 -17.96 -17.10
C ASP A 137 -14.83 -17.36 -15.72
N ARG A 138 -15.33 -18.00 -14.66
CA ARG A 138 -15.21 -17.51 -13.29
C ARG A 138 -13.75 -17.35 -12.85
N ARG A 139 -12.84 -18.20 -13.33
CA ARG A 139 -11.40 -18.13 -13.03
C ARG A 139 -10.75 -16.92 -13.68
N VAL A 140 -11.15 -16.61 -14.93
CA VAL A 140 -10.66 -15.43 -15.65
C VAL A 140 -11.17 -14.17 -15.00
N ALA A 141 -12.47 -14.09 -14.70
CA ALA A 141 -13.06 -12.93 -14.04
C ALA A 141 -12.41 -12.66 -12.66
N SER A 142 -12.30 -13.68 -11.80
CA SER A 142 -11.66 -13.52 -10.49
C SER A 142 -10.18 -13.15 -10.60
N GLY A 143 -9.45 -13.73 -11.57
CA GLY A 143 -8.04 -13.45 -11.78
C GLY A 143 -7.80 -12.02 -12.26
N VAL A 144 -8.62 -11.53 -13.18
CA VAL A 144 -8.55 -10.16 -13.70
C VAL A 144 -8.87 -9.13 -12.61
N ILE A 145 -9.89 -9.38 -11.80
CA ILE A 145 -10.27 -8.50 -10.67
C ILE A 145 -9.18 -8.48 -9.60
N ALA A 146 -8.59 -9.63 -9.26
CA ALA A 146 -7.50 -9.70 -8.30
C ALA A 146 -6.25 -8.99 -8.80
N ALA A 147 -5.92 -9.14 -10.10
CA ALA A 147 -4.76 -8.51 -10.72
C ALA A 147 -4.93 -7.00 -10.95
N SER A 148 -6.17 -6.48 -11.04
CA SER A 148 -6.39 -5.05 -11.30
C SER A 148 -6.27 -4.15 -10.07
N GLY A 149 -6.39 -4.71 -8.86
CA GLY A 149 -6.32 -3.93 -7.61
C GLY A 149 -4.98 -3.97 -6.89
N THR A 150 -4.00 -4.74 -7.39
CA THR A 150 -2.62 -4.84 -6.87
C THR A 150 -1.63 -4.20 -7.83
#